data_AF-A0A240ULU3-F1
#
_entry.id   AF-A0A240ULU3-F1
#
_cell.length_a   1.000
_cell.length_b   1.000
_cell.length_c   1.000
_cell.angle_alpha   90.00
_cell.angle_beta   90.00
_cell.angle_gamma   90.00
#
_symmetry.space_group_name_H-M   'P 1'
#
loop_
_entity.id
_entity.type
_entity.pdbx_description
1 polymer ?
#
loop_
_entity_poly.entity_id
_entity_poly.type
_entity_poly.pdbx_seq_one_letter_code
_entity_poly.pdbx_strand_id
1 'polypeptide(L)' 'MGDLSEEMRMPTPCPECGSHSVRLSEVRNPTDKVFCSSCNTVRGQYADLQKELEDKPKSEAEELLEEVVNKKGKAPSSS' A
#
# COMPACT_ATOMS: atom_id res chain seq x y z
N MET A 1 -2.41 -9.66 29.89
CA MET A 1 -2.49 -10.47 28.66
C MET A 1 -2.81 -9.49 27.57
N GLY A 2 -1.80 -9.16 26.76
CA GLY A 2 -1.85 -8.03 25.85
C GLY A 2 -2.91 -8.26 24.78
N ASP A 3 -3.79 -7.29 24.59
CA ASP A 3 -4.61 -7.17 23.40
C ASP A 3 -3.66 -7.21 22.19
N LEU A 4 -3.59 -8.36 21.50
CA LEU A 4 -2.72 -8.61 20.34
C LEU A 4 -3.23 -7.85 19.12
N SER A 5 -3.44 -6.54 19.26
CA SER A 5 -3.92 -5.64 18.24
C SER A 5 -2.84 -4.63 17.91
N GLU A 6 -2.28 -4.73 16.70
CA GLU A 6 -1.37 -3.72 16.17
C GLU A 6 -2.17 -2.50 15.69
N GLU A 7 -1.57 -1.31 15.82
CA GLU A 7 -2.08 -0.09 15.21
C GLU A 7 -1.30 0.23 13.94
N MET A 8 -2.02 0.42 12.84
CA MET A 8 -1.48 0.78 11.53
C MET A 8 -2.13 2.05 11.01
N ARG A 9 -1.40 2.82 10.19
CA ARG A 9 -1.97 3.95 9.45
C ARG A 9 -2.30 3.55 8.02
N MET A 10 -3.51 3.90 7.59
CA MET A 10 -3.99 3.68 6.24
C MET A 10 -4.00 4.97 5.41
N PRO A 11 -3.78 4.89 4.08
CA PRO A 11 -3.83 6.04 3.20
C PRO A 11 -5.23 6.64 3.11
N THR A 12 -6.26 5.81 3.13
CA THR A 12 -7.65 6.25 3.14
C THR A 12 -8.08 6.63 4.56
N PRO A 13 -8.73 7.78 4.80
CA PRO A 13 -9.28 8.13 6.11
C PRO A 13 -10.51 7.28 6.45
N CYS A 14 -10.81 7.12 7.74
CA CYS A 14 -12.07 6.54 8.20
C CYS A 14 -13.25 7.43 7.76
N PRO A 15 -14.30 6.87 7.10
CA PRO A 15 -15.44 7.67 6.64
C PRO A 15 -16.26 8.27 7.79
N GLU A 16 -16.23 7.66 8.98
CA GLU A 16 -17.01 8.13 10.12
C GLU A 16 -16.33 9.28 10.89
N CYS A 17 -15.03 9.15 11.17
CA CYS A 17 -14.31 10.09 12.03
C CYS A 17 -13.13 10.81 11.37
N GLY A 18 -12.78 10.45 10.13
CA GLY A 18 -11.63 11.01 9.41
C GLY A 18 -10.26 10.49 9.87
N SER A 19 -10.21 9.59 10.87
CA SER A 19 -8.93 9.07 11.37
C SER A 19 -8.30 8.07 10.39
N HIS A 20 -6.99 8.19 10.20
CA HIS A 20 -6.20 7.25 9.39
C HIS A 20 -5.69 6.05 10.18
N SER A 21 -5.80 6.08 11.52
CA SER A 21 -5.33 4.99 12.38
C SER A 21 -6.36 3.87 12.47
N VAL A 22 -5.91 2.65 12.27
CA VAL A 22 -6.69 1.42 12.37
C VAL A 22 -6.01 0.42 13.31
N ARG A 23 -6.83 -0.39 13.99
CA ARG A 23 -6.42 -1.52 14.81
C ARG A 23 -6.76 -2.82 14.10
N LEU A 24 -5.79 -3.71 14.03
CA LEU A 24 -5.89 -5.04 13.40
C LEU A 24 -5.19 -6.08 14.28
N SER A 25 -5.53 -7.36 14.13
CA SER A 25 -4.84 -8.42 14.86
C SER A 25 -3.36 -8.54 14.45
N GLU A 26 -2.47 -8.75 15.43
CA GLU A 26 -1.02 -8.99 15.22
C GLU A 26 -0.75 -10.20 14.31
N VAL A 27 -1.67 -11.17 14.28
CA VAL A 27 -1.61 -12.35 13.41
C VAL A 27 -1.78 -11.99 11.93
N ARG A 28 -2.29 -10.78 11.62
CA ARG A 28 -2.49 -10.25 10.24
C ARG A 28 -3.25 -11.22 9.34
N ASN A 29 -4.31 -11.82 9.86
CA ASN A 29 -5.14 -12.74 9.09
C ASN A 29 -5.91 -11.95 8.00
N PRO A 30 -5.94 -12.42 6.74
CA PRO A 30 -6.61 -11.73 5.64
C PRO A 30 -8.14 -11.62 5.82
N THR A 31 -8.73 -12.55 6.56
CA THR A 31 -10.15 -12.58 6.92
C THR A 31 -10.47 -11.78 8.20
N ASP A 32 -9.45 -11.21 8.86
CA ASP A 32 -9.65 -10.43 10.07
C ASP A 32 -10.29 -9.08 9.75
N LYS A 33 -11.15 -8.62 10.66
CA LYS A 33 -11.79 -7.31 10.52
C LYS A 33 -10.88 -6.24 11.08
N VAL A 34 -10.73 -5.17 10.32
CA VAL A 34 -9.96 -4.01 10.73
C VAL A 34 -10.92 -2.94 11.25
N PHE A 35 -10.57 -2.37 12.40
CA PHE A 35 -11.37 -1.36 13.08
C PHE A 35 -10.63 -0.04 13.13
N CYS A 36 -11.33 1.08 13.09
CA CYS A 36 -10.69 2.37 13.33
C CYS A 36 -10.21 2.46 14.79
N SER A 37 -8.98 2.92 15.01
CA SER A 37 -8.46 3.09 16.38
C SER A 37 -9.17 4.21 17.14
N SER A 38 -9.71 5.21 16.42
CA SER A 38 -10.32 6.39 17.03
C SER A 38 -11.82 6.25 17.33
N CYS A 39 -12.59 5.60 16.45
CA CYS A 39 -14.05 5.45 16.62
C CYS A 39 -14.52 4.00 16.70
N ASN A 40 -13.61 3.03 16.66
CA ASN A 40 -13.92 1.59 16.67
C ASN A 40 -14.88 1.11 15.56
N THR A 41 -15.07 1.91 14.51
CA THR A 41 -15.90 1.52 13.36
C THR A 41 -15.20 0.45 12.53
N VAL A 42 -15.96 -0.54 12.06
CA VAL A 42 -15.50 -1.56 11.12
C VAL A 42 -15.17 -0.92 9.78
N ARG A 43 -13.91 -1.00 9.37
CA ARG A 43 -13.43 -0.47 8.09
C ARG A 43 -13.61 -1.47 6.96
N GLY A 44 -13.39 -2.75 7.25
CA GLY A 44 -13.40 -3.82 6.26
C GLY A 44 -12.55 -5.00 6.72
N GLN A 45 -12.19 -5.86 5.78
CA GLN A 45 -11.29 -6.98 6.02
C GLN A 45 -9.84 -6.54 5.76
N TYR A 46 -8.89 -7.13 6.50
CA TYR A 46 -7.46 -6.83 6.32
C TYR A 46 -7.00 -7.06 4.89
N ALA A 47 -7.47 -8.12 4.22
CA ALA A 47 -7.11 -8.39 2.82
C ALA A 47 -7.50 -7.28 1.85
N ASP A 48 -8.64 -6.62 2.07
CA ASP A 48 -9.14 -5.55 1.20
C ASP A 48 -8.30 -4.27 1.39
N LEU A 49 -8.00 -3.98 2.65
CA LEU A 49 -7.17 -2.84 3.05
C LEU A 49 -5.70 -3.04 2.67
N GLN A 50 -5.20 -4.27 2.72
CA GLN A 50 -3.88 -4.64 2.24
C GLN A 50 -3.80 -4.48 0.72
N LYS A 51 -4.80 -4.93 -0.03
CA LYS A 51 -4.87 -4.67 -1.48
C LYS A 51 -4.88 -3.18 -1.78
N GLU A 52 -5.61 -2.37 -1.02
CA GLU A 52 -5.55 -0.91 -1.18
C GLU A 52 -4.15 -0.36 -0.87
N LEU A 53 -3.48 -0.87 0.17
CA LEU A 53 -2.11 -0.50 0.51
C LEU A 53 -1.08 -0.93 -0.55
N GLU A 54 -1.29 -2.07 -1.21
CA GLU A 54 -0.45 -2.57 -2.32
C GLU A 54 -0.75 -1.85 -3.64
N ASP A 55 -2.01 -1.48 -3.89
CA ASP A 55 -2.44 -0.73 -5.07
C ASP A 55 -2.05 0.77 -4.99
N LYS A 56 -1.99 1.35 -3.79
CA LYS A 56 -1.73 2.79 -3.60
C LYS A 56 -0.28 3.30 -3.41
N PRO A 57 0.85 2.58 -3.56
CA PRO A 57 2.16 3.22 -3.59
C PRO A 57 2.80 3.17 -4.98
N LYS A 58 2.85 4.37 -5.62
CA LYS A 58 3.55 4.75 -6.86
C LYS A 58 2.79 4.56 -8.18
N SER A 59 1.83 5.46 -8.42
CA SER A 59 1.84 6.13 -9.72
C SER A 59 3.24 6.77 -9.90
N GLU A 60 3.98 6.38 -10.94
CA GLU A 60 5.20 7.03 -11.51
C GLU A 60 6.64 6.59 -11.11
N ALA A 61 6.98 5.36 -10.73
CA ALA A 61 8.44 5.04 -10.65
C ALA A 61 8.95 3.62 -10.97
N GLU A 62 8.11 2.61 -11.15
CA GLU A 62 8.61 1.24 -11.38
C GLU A 62 7.86 0.53 -12.52
N GLU A 63 7.67 1.21 -13.64
CA GLU A 63 7.42 0.55 -14.92
C GLU A 63 8.22 1.26 -16.02
N LEU A 64 9.36 0.66 -16.37
CA LEU A 64 10.03 0.74 -17.68
C LEU A 64 10.73 2.07 -18.09
N LEU A 65 11.82 2.41 -17.41
CA LEU A 65 12.93 3.19 -17.98
C LEU A 65 14.20 2.34 -18.18
N GLU A 66 14.06 1.02 -18.27
CA GLU A 66 15.12 0.12 -18.70
C GLU A 66 14.97 -0.18 -20.19
N GLU A 67 15.19 0.79 -21.10
CA GLU A 67 15.64 0.49 -22.48
C GLU A 67 16.07 1.74 -23.31
N VAL A 68 16.66 2.79 -22.73
CA VAL A 68 17.25 3.88 -23.56
C VAL A 68 18.59 4.34 -22.99
N VAL A 69 19.64 3.52 -23.13
CA VAL A 69 21.05 3.91 -23.34
C VAL A 69 21.93 2.68 -23.17
N ASN A 70 21.90 1.76 -24.14
CA ASN A 70 22.98 0.79 -24.24
C ASN A 70 23.29 0.43 -25.70
N LYS A 71 23.92 1.37 -26.41
CA LYS A 71 25.17 1.20 -27.17
C LYS A 71 25.32 2.28 -28.24
N LYS A 72 26.06 3.31 -27.87
CA LYS A 72 26.92 4.03 -28.80
C LYS A 72 27.98 3.06 -29.32
N GLY A 73 28.00 2.85 -30.64
CA GLY A 73 29.21 2.46 -31.37
C GLY A 73 29.12 1.18 -32.17
N LYS A 74 28.77 1.27 -33.46
CA LYS A 74 29.63 0.84 -34.60
C LYS A 74 29.02 1.20 -35.97
N ALA A 75 29.52 2.30 -36.57
CA ALA A 75 29.78 2.59 -38.01
C ALA A 75 28.64 2.38 -39.06
N PRO A 76 28.76 2.80 -40.35
CA PRO A 76 29.83 3.54 -41.06
C PRO A 76 29.33 4.72 -41.96
N SER A 77 30.28 5.57 -42.40
CA SER A 77 30.39 6.27 -43.72
C SER A 77 29.20 6.99 -44.41
N SER A 78 29.57 8.10 -45.09
CA SER A 78 28.84 8.85 -46.15
C SER A 78 27.99 10.01 -45.61
N SER A 79 28.09 11.25 -46.08
CA SER A 79 28.64 11.82 -47.32
C SER A 79 29.07 13.27 -47.11
#